data_AF-A0A2K3NK29-F1
#
_entry.id   AF-A0A2K3NK29-F1
#
_cell.length_a   1.000
_cell.length_b   1.000
_cell.length_c   1.000
_cell.angle_alpha   90.00
_cell.angle_beta   90.00
_cell.angle_gamma   90.00
#
_symmetry.space_group_name_H-M   'P 1'
#
loop_
_entity.id
_entity.type
_entity.pdbx_description
1 polymer ?
#
loop_
_entity_poly.entity_id
_entity_poly.type
_entity_poly.pdbx_seq_one_letter_code
_entity_poly.pdbx_strand_id
1 'polypeptide(L)'
;VTVNYAYGNLGKSYKNTMGVIDLGGGSVQMTYAVSKKTAQNAPKVADGEDPYIKKLVLKGKQYDLYVHSYLSFGKEATRAQVLKSTNGSANPCLLAGFNGEKYTAFASPSGANFDKCKNIILNKVLKVNAPCPYSNCTFGGIWSGGGGSGQKNLFAASAFHYLTEDVGLVDQNVANSKIHPVDIRNEAKRACALNFEDVKSTYPLLTEDKRPYVCLDLLYQHLLLVHGFGLKQKQEITVGGGIQYQNSVVEAAWPLDLLQ
;
A
#
# COMPACT_ATOMS: atom_id res chain seq x y z
N VAL A 1 -6.67 12.53 -9.63
CA VAL A 1 -6.69 12.71 -11.11
C VAL A 1 -5.28 12.91 -11.66
N THR A 2 -4.38 13.54 -10.90
CA THR A 2 -2.92 13.67 -11.07
C THR A 2 -2.25 12.62 -11.96
N VAL A 3 -2.22 11.35 -11.55
CA VAL A 3 -1.52 10.26 -12.28
C VAL A 3 -2.02 10.14 -13.73
N ASN A 4 -3.33 10.05 -13.92
CA ASN A 4 -3.88 9.88 -15.26
C ASN A 4 -3.78 11.14 -16.12
N TYR A 5 -3.66 12.33 -15.50
CA TYR A 5 -3.31 13.54 -16.23
C TYR A 5 -1.86 13.49 -16.75
N ALA A 6 -0.90 13.20 -15.86
CA ALA A 6 0.52 13.17 -16.19
C ALA A 6 0.85 12.12 -17.26
N TYR A 7 0.22 10.95 -17.20
CA TYR A 7 0.34 9.90 -18.23
C TYR A 7 -0.56 10.12 -19.47
N GLY A 8 -1.27 11.25 -19.56
CA GLY A 8 -2.10 11.60 -20.71
C GLY A 8 -3.27 10.65 -20.96
N ASN A 9 -3.84 10.06 -19.91
CA ASN A 9 -4.91 9.05 -19.98
C ASN A 9 -6.32 9.62 -19.84
N LEU A 10 -6.47 10.88 -19.42
CA LEU A 10 -7.78 11.54 -19.37
C LEU A 10 -8.41 11.65 -20.76
N GLY A 11 -9.71 11.36 -20.87
CA GLY A 11 -10.44 11.25 -22.13
C GLY A 11 -10.37 9.85 -22.77
N LYS A 12 -9.40 9.00 -22.41
CA LYS A 12 -9.30 7.62 -22.93
C LYS A 12 -10.32 6.68 -22.28
N SER A 13 -10.46 5.46 -22.79
CA SER A 13 -11.26 4.42 -22.12
C SER A 13 -10.79 4.20 -20.68
N TYR A 14 -11.70 3.89 -19.75
CA TYR A 14 -11.36 3.51 -18.37
C TYR A 14 -10.40 2.31 -18.33
N LYS A 15 -10.40 1.48 -19.38
CA LYS A 15 -9.47 0.34 -19.52
C LYS A 15 -8.01 0.78 -19.71
N ASN A 16 -7.78 2.03 -20.11
CA ASN A 16 -6.47 2.61 -20.40
C ASN A 16 -6.01 3.55 -19.29
N THR A 17 -6.81 3.74 -18.23
CA THR A 17 -6.38 4.52 -17.07
C THR A 17 -5.53 3.67 -16.15
N MET A 18 -4.76 4.33 -15.29
CA MET A 18 -4.03 3.71 -14.18
C MET A 18 -4.84 3.85 -12.89
N GLY A 19 -4.94 2.77 -12.13
CA GLY A 19 -5.38 2.84 -10.74
C GLY A 19 -4.26 3.38 -9.85
N VAL A 20 -4.62 3.89 -8.69
CA VAL A 20 -3.70 4.48 -7.72
C VAL A 20 -3.91 3.82 -6.36
N ILE A 21 -2.80 3.47 -5.72
CA ILE A 21 -2.76 3.04 -4.32
C ILE A 21 -1.91 4.05 -3.58
N ASP A 22 -2.45 4.66 -2.53
CA ASP A 22 -1.73 5.68 -1.76
C ASP A 22 -1.62 5.22 -0.31
N LEU A 23 -0.40 4.90 0.13
CA LEU A 23 -0.15 4.46 1.50
C LEU A 23 0.36 5.63 2.33
N GLY A 24 -0.58 6.31 2.98
CA GLY A 24 -0.31 7.33 3.98
C GLY A 24 0.02 6.72 5.35
N GLY A 25 0.12 7.58 6.36
CA GLY A 25 0.46 7.12 7.71
C GLY A 25 -0.72 6.58 8.53
N GLY A 26 -1.89 7.20 8.38
CA GLY A 26 -3.12 6.79 9.07
C GLY A 26 -3.99 5.81 8.27
N SER A 27 -3.93 5.88 6.94
CA SER A 27 -4.81 5.13 6.04
C SER A 27 -4.10 4.74 4.76
N VAL A 28 -4.69 3.79 4.02
CA VAL A 28 -4.34 3.50 2.63
C VAL A 28 -5.56 3.73 1.74
N GLN A 29 -5.37 4.35 0.59
CA GLN A 29 -6.42 4.54 -0.40
C GLN A 29 -6.21 3.61 -1.60
N MET A 30 -7.31 3.13 -2.18
CA MET A 30 -7.34 2.49 -3.49
C MET A 30 -8.34 3.23 -4.36
N THR A 31 -7.92 3.64 -5.55
CA THR A 31 -8.80 4.30 -6.52
C THR A 31 -8.52 3.79 -7.93
N TYR A 32 -9.55 3.37 -8.65
CA TYR A 32 -9.42 3.01 -10.06
C TYR A 32 -10.75 3.14 -10.79
N ALA A 33 -10.70 3.35 -12.11
CA ALA A 33 -11.90 3.48 -12.92
C ALA A 33 -12.55 2.11 -13.20
N VAL A 34 -13.86 2.04 -13.10
CA VAL A 34 -14.65 0.82 -13.32
C VAL A 34 -15.61 0.97 -14.49
N SER A 35 -16.23 -0.14 -14.89
CA SER A 35 -17.28 -0.10 -15.91
C SER A 35 -18.57 0.50 -15.34
N LYS A 36 -19.42 1.06 -16.22
CA LYS A 36 -20.77 1.52 -15.82
C LYS A 36 -21.58 0.42 -15.13
N LYS A 37 -21.47 -0.82 -15.63
CA LYS A 37 -22.14 -2.00 -15.04
C LYS A 37 -21.66 -2.26 -13.61
N THR A 38 -20.35 -2.19 -13.38
CA THR A 38 -19.77 -2.33 -12.03
C THR A 38 -20.26 -1.23 -11.10
N ALA A 39 -20.30 0.02 -11.58
CA ALA A 39 -20.78 1.15 -10.80
C ALA A 39 -22.28 1.06 -10.45
N GLN A 40 -23.11 0.59 -11.38
CA GLN A 40 -24.54 0.36 -11.15
C GLN A 40 -24.81 -0.76 -10.15
N ASN A 41 -23.92 -1.75 -10.10
CA ASN A 41 -24.00 -2.90 -9.18
C ASN A 41 -23.22 -2.67 -7.87
N ALA A 42 -22.71 -1.46 -7.64
CA ALA A 42 -21.96 -1.15 -6.43
C ALA A 42 -22.86 -1.30 -5.19
N PRO A 43 -22.36 -1.91 -4.10
CA PRO A 43 -23.11 -1.99 -2.86
C PRO A 43 -23.46 -0.61 -2.32
N LYS A 44 -24.63 -0.50 -1.69
CA LYS A 44 -24.95 0.66 -0.86
C LYS A 44 -24.12 0.57 0.42
N VAL A 45 -23.57 1.71 0.84
CA VAL A 45 -22.90 1.87 2.13
C VAL A 45 -23.90 2.32 3.19
N ALA A 46 -23.54 2.21 4.46
CA ALA A 46 -24.39 2.70 5.54
C ALA A 46 -24.47 4.23 5.51
N ASP A 47 -25.51 4.79 6.12
CA ASP A 47 -25.67 6.25 6.20
C ASP A 47 -24.48 6.88 6.96
N GLY A 48 -23.84 7.86 6.34
CA GLY A 48 -22.66 8.54 6.87
C GLY A 48 -21.31 7.95 6.45
N GLU A 49 -21.29 6.84 5.70
CA GLU A 49 -20.08 6.30 5.08
C GLU A 49 -19.86 6.84 3.67
N ASP A 50 -18.58 6.93 3.25
CA ASP A 50 -18.23 7.35 1.90
C ASP A 50 -18.72 6.33 0.86
N PRO A 51 -19.40 6.76 -0.21
CA PRO A 51 -19.84 5.85 -1.26
C PRO A 51 -18.63 5.26 -2.01
N TYR A 52 -18.70 3.98 -2.35
CA TYR A 52 -17.65 3.30 -3.11
C TYR A 52 -17.44 3.87 -4.52
N ILE A 53 -18.44 4.54 -5.11
CA ILE A 53 -18.36 5.06 -6.48
C ILE A 53 -18.43 6.58 -6.48
N LYS A 54 -17.39 7.21 -7.03
CA LYS A 54 -17.36 8.64 -7.36
C LYS A 54 -17.46 8.83 -8.86
N LYS A 55 -18.36 9.70 -9.31
CA LYS A 55 -18.53 10.03 -10.74
C LYS A 55 -17.79 11.32 -11.04
N LEU A 56 -17.00 11.34 -12.11
CA LEU A 56 -16.26 12.52 -12.58
C LEU A 56 -16.36 12.64 -14.09
N VAL A 57 -16.34 13.86 -14.60
CA VAL A 57 -16.22 14.13 -16.05
C VAL A 57 -14.87 14.79 -16.28
N LEU A 58 -13.99 14.12 -17.02
CA LEU A 58 -12.63 14.59 -17.29
C LEU A 58 -12.40 14.61 -18.80
N LYS A 59 -12.03 15.78 -19.35
CA LYS A 59 -11.91 16.01 -20.80
C LYS A 59 -13.12 15.52 -21.60
N GLY A 60 -14.32 15.89 -21.16
CA GLY A 60 -15.59 15.55 -21.81
C GLY A 60 -16.03 14.08 -21.64
N LYS A 61 -15.28 13.25 -20.90
CA LYS A 61 -15.62 11.84 -20.68
C LYS A 61 -15.99 11.57 -19.23
N GLN A 62 -17.13 10.93 -19.03
CA GLN A 62 -17.53 10.44 -17.71
C GLN A 62 -16.75 9.18 -17.32
N TYR A 63 -16.24 9.18 -16.09
CA TYR A 63 -15.63 8.06 -15.40
C TYR A 63 -16.44 7.75 -14.13
N ASP A 64 -16.69 6.47 -13.90
CA ASP A 64 -17.11 5.96 -12.61
C ASP A 64 -15.86 5.39 -11.91
N LEU A 65 -15.47 5.97 -10.78
CA LEU A 65 -14.28 5.58 -10.02
C LEU A 65 -14.70 4.78 -8.80
N TYR A 66 -14.15 3.57 -8.65
CA TYR A 66 -14.08 2.96 -7.34
C TYR A 66 -13.10 3.76 -6.48
N VAL A 67 -13.53 4.13 -5.28
CA VAL A 67 -12.72 4.86 -4.29
C VAL A 67 -12.98 4.22 -2.93
N HIS A 68 -11.92 3.91 -2.20
CA HIS A 68 -12.04 3.56 -0.79
C HIS A 68 -10.80 3.97 -0.01
N SER A 69 -11.02 4.42 1.23
CA SER A 69 -9.98 4.76 2.19
C SER A 69 -10.06 3.81 3.38
N TYR A 70 -9.04 2.97 3.54
CA TYR A 70 -8.95 2.00 4.62
C TYR A 70 -8.32 2.68 5.84
N LEU A 71 -9.16 3.28 6.68
CA LEU A 71 -8.72 3.96 7.90
C LEU A 71 -8.04 2.98 8.86
N SER A 72 -6.98 3.44 9.54
CA SER A 72 -6.10 2.65 10.41
C SER A 72 -5.19 1.65 9.71
N PHE A 73 -5.21 1.59 8.37
CA PHE A 73 -4.33 0.73 7.56
C PHE A 73 -3.24 1.54 6.85
N GLY A 74 -2.89 2.72 7.36
CA GLY A 74 -1.65 3.39 6.97
C GLY A 74 -0.42 2.72 7.56
N LYS A 75 0.77 3.15 7.15
CA LYS A 75 2.04 2.59 7.62
C LYS A 75 2.17 2.68 9.15
N GLU A 76 2.09 3.88 9.73
CA GLU A 76 2.21 4.11 11.18
C GLU A 76 1.07 3.46 11.97
N ALA A 77 -0.17 3.57 11.46
CA ALA A 77 -1.32 2.97 12.11
C ALA A 77 -1.20 1.43 12.16
N THR A 78 -0.71 0.81 11.09
CA THR A 78 -0.47 -0.64 11.05
C THR A 78 0.63 -1.06 12.01
N ARG A 79 1.73 -0.30 12.10
CA ARG A 79 2.77 -0.57 13.12
C ARG A 79 2.13 -0.63 14.51
N ALA A 80 1.30 0.35 14.87
CA ALA A 80 0.62 0.36 16.17
C ALA A 80 -0.28 -0.88 16.37
N GLN A 81 -1.01 -1.31 15.35
CA GLN A 81 -1.85 -2.52 15.43
C GLN A 81 -1.02 -3.80 15.62
N VAL A 82 0.06 -3.97 14.84
CA VAL A 82 0.93 -5.14 14.93
C VAL A 82 1.62 -5.21 16.29
N LEU A 83 2.13 -4.08 16.79
CA LEU A 83 2.83 -4.04 18.07
C LEU A 83 1.89 -4.34 19.24
N LYS A 84 0.65 -3.84 19.20
CA LYS A 84 -0.37 -4.17 20.21
C LYS A 84 -0.87 -5.62 20.13
N SER A 85 -0.73 -6.29 18.99
CA SER A 85 -1.30 -7.63 18.75
C SER A 85 -0.69 -8.76 19.59
N THR A 86 0.45 -8.51 20.23
CA THR A 86 1.14 -9.46 21.12
C THR A 86 0.90 -9.19 22.60
N ASN A 87 0.09 -8.18 22.97
CA ASN A 87 -0.33 -7.90 24.36
C ASN A 87 0.83 -7.89 25.37
N GLY A 88 1.91 -7.17 25.07
CA GLY A 88 3.10 -7.10 25.94
C GLY A 88 4.03 -8.31 25.86
N SER A 89 3.75 -9.29 25.00
CA SER A 89 4.69 -10.36 24.65
C SER A 89 5.62 -9.94 23.51
N ALA A 90 6.74 -10.65 23.39
CA ALA A 90 7.70 -10.48 22.30
C ALA A 90 7.04 -10.47 20.92
N ASN A 91 7.42 -9.49 20.09
CA ASN A 91 6.86 -9.31 18.76
C ASN A 91 7.77 -9.90 17.66
N PRO A 92 7.32 -10.90 16.88
CA PRO A 92 8.13 -11.51 15.83
C PRO A 92 8.27 -10.63 14.58
N CYS A 93 7.69 -9.43 14.55
CA CYS A 93 7.90 -8.46 13.48
C CYS A 93 9.05 -7.48 13.77
N LEU A 94 9.61 -7.52 14.98
CA LEU A 94 10.72 -6.65 15.41
C LEU A 94 12.05 -7.40 15.35
N LEU A 95 13.09 -6.69 14.93
CA LEU A 95 14.44 -7.24 14.80
C LEU A 95 15.10 -7.50 16.16
N ALA A 96 15.93 -8.55 16.25
CA ALA A 96 16.67 -8.86 17.47
C ALA A 96 17.52 -7.68 17.93
N GLY A 97 17.53 -7.39 19.23
CA GLY A 97 18.28 -6.28 19.83
C GLY A 97 17.49 -4.98 19.97
N PHE A 98 16.30 -4.88 19.38
CA PHE A 98 15.43 -3.71 19.58
C PHE A 98 14.54 -3.84 20.82
N ASN A 99 14.59 -2.83 21.70
CA ASN A 99 13.68 -2.68 22.83
C ASN A 99 12.97 -1.31 22.75
N GLY A 100 11.68 -1.30 22.41
CA GLY A 100 10.91 -0.08 22.17
C GLY A 100 10.08 0.34 23.37
N GLU A 101 10.32 1.54 23.91
CA GLU A 101 9.57 2.08 25.05
C GLU A 101 8.13 2.49 24.69
N LYS A 102 7.90 2.97 23.44
CA LYS A 102 6.66 3.66 23.04
C LYS A 102 5.41 2.77 22.98
N TYR A 103 5.55 1.45 22.82
CA TYR A 103 4.41 0.52 22.66
C TYR A 103 4.50 -0.74 23.54
N THR A 104 5.37 -0.76 24.56
CA THR A 104 5.69 -1.96 25.36
C THR A 104 5.87 -3.20 24.48
N ALA A 105 6.59 -3.03 23.37
CA ALA A 105 6.85 -4.06 22.39
C ALA A 105 8.36 -4.25 22.25
N PHE A 106 8.82 -5.44 22.58
CA PHE A 106 10.22 -5.83 22.48
C PHE A 106 10.35 -6.98 21.48
N ALA A 107 11.52 -7.08 20.85
CA ALA A 107 11.81 -8.16 19.93
C ALA A 107 11.83 -9.53 20.64
N SER A 108 11.49 -10.59 19.90
CA SER A 108 11.76 -11.96 20.36
C SER A 108 13.27 -12.14 20.59
N PRO A 109 13.71 -12.96 21.56
CA PRO A 109 15.13 -13.31 21.70
C PRO A 109 15.73 -13.91 20.41
N SER A 110 14.90 -14.59 19.62
CA SER A 110 15.25 -15.12 18.29
C SER A 110 15.09 -14.12 17.14
N GLY A 111 14.80 -12.85 17.44
CA GLY A 111 14.59 -11.79 16.48
C GLY A 111 13.28 -11.85 15.70
N ALA A 112 13.28 -11.15 14.57
CA ALA A 112 12.15 -11.17 13.67
C ALA A 112 11.98 -12.57 13.05
N ASN A 113 10.75 -12.92 12.73
CA ASN A 113 10.42 -14.16 12.04
C ASN A 113 9.36 -13.87 10.99
N PHE A 114 9.75 -14.07 9.72
CA PHE A 114 8.92 -13.77 8.56
C PHE A 114 7.53 -14.42 8.64
N ASP A 115 7.45 -15.72 8.93
CA ASP A 115 6.18 -16.45 8.90
C ASP A 115 5.28 -16.10 10.09
N LYS A 116 5.83 -15.97 11.30
CA LYS A 116 5.06 -15.53 12.47
C LYS A 116 4.56 -14.10 12.30
N CYS A 117 5.39 -13.19 11.79
CA CYS A 117 4.98 -11.82 11.51
C CYS A 117 3.90 -11.76 10.42
N LYS A 118 4.07 -12.52 9.33
CA LYS A 118 3.06 -12.67 8.27
C LYS A 118 1.71 -13.12 8.83
N ASN A 119 1.72 -14.12 9.71
CA ASN A 119 0.49 -14.64 10.32
C ASN A 119 -0.21 -13.59 11.20
N ILE A 120 0.54 -12.75 11.91
CA ILE A 120 -0.03 -11.62 12.66
C ILE A 120 -0.68 -10.63 11.71
N ILE A 121 0.03 -10.19 10.67
CA ILE A 121 -0.47 -9.20 9.72
C ILE A 121 -1.73 -9.69 9.00
N LEU A 122 -1.72 -10.92 8.48
CA LEU A 122 -2.85 -11.45 7.70
C LEU A 122 -4.10 -11.68 8.57
N ASN A 123 -3.93 -12.25 9.77
CA ASN A 123 -5.07 -12.72 10.56
C ASN A 123 -5.57 -11.71 11.58
N LYS A 124 -4.67 -10.92 12.20
CA LYS A 124 -5.04 -9.97 13.25
C LYS A 124 -5.25 -8.55 12.74
N VAL A 125 -4.45 -8.14 11.75
CA VAL A 125 -4.50 -6.76 11.21
C VAL A 125 -5.39 -6.68 9.98
N LEU A 126 -4.95 -7.25 8.85
CA LEU A 126 -5.71 -7.18 7.59
C LEU A 126 -7.02 -7.97 7.69
N LYS A 127 -7.05 -9.08 8.44
CA LYS A 127 -8.22 -9.98 8.53
C LYS A 127 -8.68 -10.41 7.14
N VAL A 128 -7.76 -10.93 6.35
CA VAL A 128 -8.00 -11.29 4.93
C VAL A 128 -9.05 -12.40 4.75
N ASN A 129 -9.34 -13.15 5.82
CA ASN A 129 -10.37 -14.19 5.84
C ASN A 129 -11.67 -13.72 6.52
N ALA A 130 -11.85 -12.42 6.75
CA ALA A 130 -13.10 -11.89 7.28
C ALA A 130 -14.27 -12.20 6.32
N PRO A 131 -15.50 -12.42 6.83
CA PRO A 131 -16.68 -12.64 5.99
C PRO A 131 -16.84 -11.52 4.97
N CYS A 132 -17.11 -11.90 3.72
CA CYS A 132 -17.35 -10.95 2.63
C CYS A 132 -18.86 -10.89 2.34
N PRO A 133 -19.54 -9.76 2.63
CA PRO A 133 -20.97 -9.61 2.35
C PRO A 133 -21.28 -9.29 0.87
N TYR A 134 -20.25 -9.23 0.01
CA TYR A 134 -20.35 -8.81 -1.39
C TYR A 134 -19.82 -9.90 -2.34
N SER A 135 -19.87 -9.66 -3.65
CA SER A 135 -19.34 -10.60 -4.65
C SER A 135 -17.86 -10.91 -4.48
N ASN A 136 -17.09 -9.90 -4.06
CA ASN A 136 -15.67 -10.02 -3.79
C ASN A 136 -15.17 -8.87 -2.92
N CYS A 137 -14.34 -9.21 -1.93
CA CYS A 137 -13.79 -8.28 -0.97
C CYS A 137 -12.27 -8.23 -1.06
N THR A 138 -11.69 -7.15 -0.56
CA THR A 138 -10.25 -7.04 -0.28
C THR A 138 -9.97 -7.71 1.06
N PHE A 139 -9.99 -6.94 2.13
CA PHE A 139 -9.76 -7.40 3.49
C PHE A 139 -10.75 -6.68 4.43
N GLY A 140 -11.01 -7.27 5.60
CA GLY A 140 -11.99 -6.71 6.54
C GLY A 140 -13.43 -6.64 6.02
N GLY A 141 -13.79 -7.44 4.99
CA GLY A 141 -15.14 -7.45 4.40
C GLY A 141 -15.45 -6.27 3.47
N ILE A 142 -14.46 -5.45 3.12
CA ILE A 142 -14.64 -4.29 2.24
C ILE A 142 -14.77 -4.70 0.78
N TRP A 143 -15.75 -4.14 0.07
CA TRP A 143 -15.94 -4.43 -1.35
C TRP A 143 -14.71 -3.99 -2.15
N SER A 144 -14.22 -4.88 -3.02
CA SER A 144 -13.00 -4.63 -3.79
C SER A 144 -13.18 -3.70 -5.00
N GLY A 145 -14.41 -3.38 -5.38
CA GLY A 145 -14.74 -2.65 -6.60
C GLY A 145 -14.81 -3.50 -7.86
N GLY A 146 -14.68 -4.83 -7.75
CA GLY A 146 -14.80 -5.76 -8.88
C GLY A 146 -13.56 -5.89 -9.77
N GLY A 147 -12.52 -5.10 -9.54
CA GLY A 147 -11.25 -5.14 -10.26
C GLY A 147 -11.36 -4.83 -11.75
N GLY A 148 -10.67 -5.61 -12.58
CA GLY A 148 -10.72 -5.51 -14.03
C GLY A 148 -9.71 -4.51 -14.61
N SER A 149 -9.95 -4.06 -15.84
CA SER A 149 -8.92 -3.36 -16.64
C SER A 149 -8.41 -2.06 -16.03
N GLY A 150 -9.27 -1.30 -15.31
CA GLY A 150 -8.83 -0.06 -14.67
C GLY A 150 -7.88 -0.27 -13.49
N GLN A 151 -7.83 -1.49 -12.93
CA GLN A 151 -6.91 -1.89 -11.87
C GLN A 151 -5.66 -2.61 -12.41
N LYS A 152 -5.56 -2.83 -13.73
CA LYS A 152 -4.46 -3.61 -14.31
C LYS A 152 -3.11 -2.89 -14.17
N ASN A 153 -3.09 -1.60 -14.47
CA ASN A 153 -1.91 -0.75 -14.36
C ASN A 153 -2.06 0.08 -13.09
N LEU A 154 -1.10 -0.01 -12.18
CA LEU A 154 -1.19 0.61 -10.87
C LEU A 154 0.01 1.51 -10.60
N PHE A 155 -0.28 2.67 -10.02
CA PHE A 155 0.68 3.58 -9.44
C PHE A 155 0.55 3.55 -7.91
N ALA A 156 1.60 3.15 -7.22
CA ALA A 156 1.67 3.03 -5.76
C ALA A 156 2.52 4.18 -5.20
N ALA A 157 1.88 5.09 -4.48
CA ALA A 157 2.46 6.35 -4.01
C ALA A 157 2.88 6.29 -2.52
N SER A 158 3.48 7.39 -2.06
CA SER A 158 3.78 7.65 -0.65
C SER A 158 4.67 6.57 -0.04
N ALA A 159 4.25 5.92 1.06
CA ALA A 159 5.10 4.97 1.78
C ALA A 159 5.53 3.75 0.94
N PHE A 160 4.82 3.41 -0.15
CA PHE A 160 5.30 2.40 -1.10
C PHE A 160 6.59 2.82 -1.79
N HIS A 161 6.68 4.08 -2.19
CA HIS A 161 7.88 4.65 -2.78
C HIS A 161 8.98 4.83 -1.75
N TYR A 162 8.69 5.50 -0.62
CA TYR A 162 9.71 5.80 0.39
C TYR A 162 10.39 4.55 0.91
N LEU A 163 9.63 3.49 1.21
CA LEU A 163 10.22 2.25 1.72
C LEU A 163 11.10 1.57 0.68
N THR A 164 10.67 1.51 -0.58
CA THR A 164 11.45 0.86 -1.64
C THR A 164 12.73 1.62 -1.95
N GLU A 165 12.71 2.94 -1.81
CA GLU A 165 13.89 3.80 -1.89
C GLU A 165 14.83 3.59 -0.69
N ASP A 166 14.29 3.64 0.53
CA ASP A 166 15.04 3.50 1.78
C ASP A 166 15.82 2.16 1.87
N VAL A 167 15.32 1.10 1.21
CA VAL A 167 15.96 -0.22 1.18
C VAL A 167 16.79 -0.48 -0.08
N GLY A 168 16.88 0.49 -0.98
CA GLY A 168 17.65 0.40 -2.22
C GLY A 168 17.04 -0.50 -3.30
N LEU A 169 15.74 -0.78 -3.25
CA LEU A 169 15.03 -1.50 -4.33
C LEU A 169 14.81 -0.60 -5.56
N VAL A 170 14.75 0.71 -5.37
CA VAL A 170 14.61 1.70 -6.45
C VAL A 170 15.65 2.82 -6.31
N ASP A 171 16.02 3.44 -7.42
CA ASP A 171 17.00 4.52 -7.45
C ASP A 171 16.38 5.84 -6.95
N GLN A 172 17.03 6.50 -6.00
CA GLN A 172 16.61 7.78 -5.42
C GLN A 172 16.63 8.93 -6.44
N ASN A 173 17.38 8.78 -7.53
CA ASN A 173 17.55 9.81 -8.55
C ASN A 173 16.44 9.82 -9.60
N VAL A 174 15.47 8.89 -9.53
CA VAL A 174 14.34 8.84 -10.46
C VAL A 174 13.02 9.10 -9.73
N ALA A 175 12.10 9.80 -10.40
CA ALA A 175 10.80 10.16 -9.81
C ALA A 175 9.91 8.95 -9.48
N ASN A 176 10.04 7.87 -10.25
CA ASN A 176 9.32 6.62 -10.06
C ASN A 176 10.07 5.44 -10.70
N SER A 177 9.71 4.23 -10.29
CA SER A 177 10.31 2.98 -10.76
C SER A 177 9.26 1.89 -10.92
N LYS A 178 9.52 0.95 -11.82
CA LYS A 178 8.70 -0.26 -12.00
C LYS A 178 9.24 -1.38 -11.13
N ILE A 179 8.37 -2.00 -10.35
CA ILE A 179 8.69 -3.13 -9.48
C ILE A 179 7.58 -4.17 -9.51
N HIS A 180 7.82 -5.31 -8.88
CA HIS A 180 6.83 -6.35 -8.64
C HIS A 180 6.62 -6.55 -7.13
N PRO A 181 5.40 -6.93 -6.68
CA PRO A 181 5.17 -7.28 -5.28
C PRO A 181 6.12 -8.36 -4.73
N VAL A 182 6.63 -9.26 -5.59
CA VAL A 182 7.62 -10.27 -5.20
C VAL A 182 8.97 -9.68 -4.82
N ASP A 183 9.35 -8.53 -5.36
CA ASP A 183 10.63 -7.87 -5.06
C ASP A 183 10.62 -7.40 -3.59
N ILE A 184 9.51 -6.76 -3.17
CA ILE A 184 9.26 -6.37 -1.77
C ILE A 184 9.27 -7.60 -0.85
N ARG A 185 8.71 -8.74 -1.29
CA ARG A 185 8.70 -9.99 -0.50
C ARG A 185 10.11 -10.51 -0.26
N ASN A 186 10.94 -10.49 -1.29
CA ASN A 186 12.30 -11.01 -1.20
C ASN A 186 13.14 -10.13 -0.27
N GLU A 187 12.97 -8.80 -0.35
CA GLU A 187 13.61 -7.88 0.59
C GLU A 187 13.08 -8.05 2.01
N ALA A 188 11.77 -8.28 2.19
CA ALA A 188 11.19 -8.60 3.50
C ALA A 188 11.84 -9.85 4.11
N LYS A 189 12.07 -10.91 3.32
CA LYS A 189 12.77 -12.12 3.80
C LYS A 189 14.18 -11.82 4.28
N ARG A 190 14.92 -10.98 3.54
CA ARG A 190 16.28 -10.56 3.91
C ARG A 190 16.24 -9.72 5.19
N ALA A 191 15.41 -8.68 5.22
CA ALA A 191 15.25 -7.80 6.37
C ALA A 191 14.85 -8.54 7.65
N CYS A 192 13.92 -9.49 7.57
CA CYS A 192 13.48 -10.28 8.73
C CYS A 192 14.51 -11.30 9.24
N ALA A 193 15.59 -11.54 8.50
CA ALA A 193 16.69 -12.41 8.92
C ALA A 193 17.86 -11.64 9.56
N LEU A 194 17.80 -10.30 9.57
CA LEU A 194 18.84 -9.46 10.16
C LEU A 194 18.67 -9.29 11.68
N ASN A 195 19.77 -9.00 12.35
CA ASN A 195 19.77 -8.38 13.67
C ASN A 195 19.73 -6.85 13.53
N PHE A 196 19.33 -6.15 14.59
CA PHE A 196 19.19 -4.69 14.56
C PHE A 196 20.49 -3.95 14.19
N GLU A 197 21.64 -4.44 14.66
CA GLU A 197 22.96 -3.85 14.38
C GLU A 197 23.35 -3.91 12.90
N ASP A 198 22.91 -4.96 12.18
CA ASP A 198 23.25 -5.19 10.77
C ASP A 198 22.39 -4.35 9.81
N VAL A 199 21.32 -3.72 10.31
CA VAL A 199 20.38 -2.95 9.48
C VAL A 199 21.06 -1.74 8.87
N LYS A 200 21.88 -1.02 9.65
CA LYS A 200 22.53 0.22 9.18
C LYS A 200 23.50 -0.03 8.04
N SER A 201 24.29 -1.10 8.12
CA SER A 201 25.24 -1.47 7.06
C SER A 201 24.52 -2.05 5.84
N THR A 202 23.42 -2.78 6.04
CA THR A 202 22.63 -3.38 4.95
C THR A 202 21.77 -2.35 4.19
N TYR A 203 21.17 -1.42 4.92
CA TYR A 203 20.26 -0.39 4.41
C TYR A 203 20.73 1.00 4.86
N PRO A 204 21.77 1.56 4.22
CA PRO A 204 22.38 2.82 4.65
C PRO A 204 21.43 4.03 4.52
N LEU A 205 20.40 3.93 3.67
CA LEU A 205 19.42 4.99 3.45
C LEU A 205 18.30 5.00 4.52
N LEU A 206 18.13 3.91 5.29
CA LEU A 206 17.15 3.88 6.39
C LEU A 206 17.59 4.75 7.56
N THR A 207 16.73 5.72 7.89
CA THR A 207 16.85 6.54 9.09
C THR A 207 16.69 5.70 10.36
N GLU A 208 17.30 6.14 11.46
CA GLU A 208 17.43 5.34 12.69
C GLU A 208 16.07 4.94 13.28
N ASP A 209 15.08 5.83 13.19
CA ASP A 209 13.71 5.63 13.66
C ASP A 209 12.92 4.58 12.84
N LYS A 210 13.34 4.30 11.59
CA LYS A 210 12.71 3.31 10.71
C LYS A 210 13.35 1.93 10.81
N ARG A 211 14.65 1.85 11.14
CA ARG A 211 15.41 0.59 11.22
C ARG A 211 14.72 -0.53 12.02
N PRO A 212 14.09 -0.28 13.18
CA PRO A 212 13.44 -1.35 13.95
C PRO A 212 12.30 -2.05 13.20
N TYR A 213 11.70 -1.36 12.24
CA TYR A 213 10.45 -1.76 11.59
C TYR A 213 10.65 -2.24 10.15
N VAL A 214 11.87 -2.30 9.62
CA VAL A 214 12.11 -2.64 8.20
C VAL A 214 11.51 -3.99 7.79
N CYS A 215 11.65 -5.03 8.64
CA CYS A 215 11.01 -6.33 8.41
C CYS A 215 9.48 -6.21 8.37
N LEU A 216 8.90 -5.52 9.36
CA LEU A 216 7.47 -5.30 9.47
C LEU A 216 6.92 -4.54 8.26
N ASP A 217 7.53 -3.41 7.89
CA ASP A 217 7.02 -2.54 6.85
C ASP A 217 7.08 -3.20 5.46
N LEU A 218 8.20 -3.86 5.13
CA LEU A 218 8.33 -4.58 3.86
C LEU A 218 7.32 -5.70 3.77
N LEU A 219 7.19 -6.48 4.85
CA LEU A 219 6.24 -7.58 4.89
C LEU A 219 4.80 -7.08 4.82
N TYR A 220 4.46 -5.99 5.53
CA TYR A 220 3.13 -5.40 5.49
C TYR A 220 2.77 -4.92 4.08
N GLN A 221 3.63 -4.13 3.44
CA GLN A 221 3.37 -3.63 2.09
C GLN A 221 3.22 -4.77 1.08
N HIS A 222 4.06 -5.79 1.16
CA HIS A 222 3.92 -6.99 0.33
C HIS A 222 2.55 -7.67 0.52
N LEU A 223 2.16 -7.93 1.78
CA LEU A 223 0.92 -8.63 2.10
C LEU A 223 -0.31 -7.79 1.78
N LEU A 224 -0.25 -6.46 1.97
CA LEU A 224 -1.31 -5.54 1.58
C LEU A 224 -1.56 -5.59 0.08
N LEU A 225 -0.50 -5.53 -0.75
CA LEU A 225 -0.63 -5.58 -2.21
C LEU A 225 -1.19 -6.94 -2.67
N VAL A 226 -0.63 -8.05 -2.19
CA VAL A 226 -0.97 -9.38 -2.69
C VAL A 226 -2.21 -9.96 -2.05
N HIS A 227 -2.27 -10.00 -0.72
CA HIS A 227 -3.38 -10.63 0.01
C HIS A 227 -4.51 -9.64 0.32
N GLY A 228 -4.20 -8.36 0.49
CA GLY A 228 -5.22 -7.33 0.70
C GLY A 228 -5.90 -6.92 -0.62
N PHE A 229 -5.12 -6.48 -1.60
CA PHE A 229 -5.63 -5.95 -2.87
C PHE A 229 -5.66 -6.96 -4.02
N GLY A 230 -5.19 -8.20 -3.80
CA GLY A 230 -5.31 -9.28 -4.78
C GLY A 230 -4.34 -9.19 -5.96
N LEU A 231 -3.27 -8.40 -5.87
CA LEU A 231 -2.27 -8.31 -6.94
C LEU A 231 -1.50 -9.61 -7.10
N LYS A 232 -1.15 -9.95 -8.35
CA LYS A 232 -0.25 -11.09 -8.60
C LYS A 232 1.17 -10.73 -8.18
N GLN A 233 1.89 -11.72 -7.67
CA GLN A 233 3.30 -11.60 -7.26
C GLN A 233 4.21 -10.98 -8.33
N LYS A 234 3.96 -11.28 -9.61
CA LYS A 234 4.71 -10.79 -10.78
C LYS A 234 3.95 -9.73 -11.58
N GLN A 235 2.92 -9.11 -11.03
CA GLN A 235 2.27 -7.97 -11.68
C GLN A 235 3.20 -6.76 -11.56
N GLU A 236 3.58 -6.17 -12.68
CA GLU A 236 4.34 -4.93 -12.69
C GLU A 236 3.46 -3.79 -12.14
N ILE A 237 4.00 -3.04 -11.19
CA ILE A 237 3.42 -1.81 -10.66
C ILE A 237 4.47 -0.69 -10.75
N THR A 238 4.01 0.55 -10.80
CA THR A 238 4.88 1.73 -10.69
C THR A 238 4.85 2.22 -9.25
N VAL A 239 6.00 2.37 -8.59
CA VAL A 239 6.11 3.08 -7.30
C VAL A 239 6.74 4.45 -7.53
N GLY A 240 6.22 5.51 -6.90
CA GLY A 240 6.82 6.83 -7.07
C GLY A 240 6.30 7.91 -6.13
N GLY A 241 7.19 8.84 -5.78
CA GLY A 241 6.87 10.10 -5.10
C GLY A 241 6.51 11.20 -6.08
N GLY A 242 6.88 11.03 -7.35
CA GLY A 242 6.51 11.94 -8.43
C GLY A 242 6.40 11.26 -9.79
N ILE A 243 5.97 12.04 -10.78
CA ILE A 243 5.76 11.61 -12.15
C ILE A 243 6.47 12.60 -13.06
N GLN A 244 7.38 12.10 -13.89
CA GLN A 244 8.00 12.94 -14.91
C GLN A 244 6.93 13.44 -15.88
N TYR A 245 6.80 14.76 -15.99
CA TYR A 245 5.88 15.43 -16.89
C TYR A 245 6.63 16.56 -17.59
N GLN A 246 6.89 16.36 -18.89
CA GLN A 246 7.78 17.24 -19.66
C GLN A 246 9.15 17.37 -18.96
N ASN A 247 9.59 18.60 -18.67
CA ASN A 247 10.87 18.89 -18.03
C ASN A 247 10.78 18.99 -16.50
N SER A 248 9.64 18.62 -15.90
CA SER A 248 9.38 18.76 -14.46
C SER A 248 8.89 17.45 -13.84
N VAL A 249 9.00 17.34 -12.52
CA VAL A 249 8.41 16.24 -11.74
C VAL A 249 7.14 16.75 -11.06
N VAL A 250 6.02 16.10 -11.34
CA VAL A 250 4.74 16.34 -10.67
C VAL A 250 4.64 15.42 -9.46
N GLU A 251 4.41 15.98 -8.27
CA GLU A 251 4.21 15.18 -7.06
C GLU A 251 3.03 14.21 -7.24
N ALA A 252 3.22 12.96 -6.82
CA ALA A 252 2.19 11.92 -6.88
C ALA A 252 1.19 12.05 -5.72
N ALA A 253 0.66 13.25 -5.51
CA ALA A 253 -0.26 13.59 -4.43
C ALA A 253 -1.53 14.28 -4.96
N TRP A 254 -2.47 14.54 -4.06
CA TRP A 254 -3.76 15.19 -4.33
C TRP A 254 -3.72 16.68 -4.73
N PRO A 255 -2.66 17.51 -4.52
CA PRO A 255 -2.72 18.94 -4.80
C PRO A 255 -3.01 19.30 -6.26
N LEU A 256 -2.63 18.46 -7.23
CA LEU A 256 -2.88 18.74 -8.65
C LEU A 256 -4.37 18.73 -9.01
N ASP A 257 -5.19 18.03 -8.21
CA ASP A 257 -6.65 17.96 -8.41
C ASP A 257 -7.34 19.30 -8.05
N LEU A 258 -6.65 20.26 -7.41
CA LEU A 258 -7.18 21.59 -7.09
C LEU A 258 -7.00 22.62 -8.22
N LEU A 259 -6.22 22.30 -9.26
CA LEU A 259 -5.90 23.20 -10.38
C LEU A 259 -6.62 22.86 -11.69
N GLN A 260 -7.43 21.80 -11.73
CA GLN A 260 -8.21 21.33 -12.89
C GLN A 260 -9.71 21.36 -12.61
#